data_AF-A0A650EKB6-F1
#
_entry.id   AF-A0A650EKB6-F1
#
_cell.length_a   1.000
_cell.length_b   1.000
_cell.length_c   1.000
_cell.angle_alpha   90.00
_cell.angle_beta   90.00
_cell.angle_gamma   90.00
#
_symmetry.space_group_name_H-M   'P 1'
#
loop_
_entity.id
_entity.type
_entity.pdbx_description
1 polymer ?
#
loop_
_entity_poly.entity_id
_entity_poly.type
_entity_poly.pdbx_seq_one_letter_code
_entity_poly.pdbx_strand_id
1 'polypeptide(L)'
;MQNTNLSIYFIDIRPKLASYDTSLFTLNYYLTIEAYYRLFIPQIFQTFEKVLYVDCDITFRKDIAELYHTNMEDFLVAAVRDVGLILNVQVRELEMYRTYIYETLQLSDASDYFNSGLMLFNLRLMREANLDLLQLGIGLLQKGIKTLYSHF
;
A
#
# COMPACT_ATOMS: atom_id res chain seq x y z
N MET A 1 8.51 -30.74 14.09
CA MET A 1 9.02 -30.91 12.71
C MET A 1 9.39 -29.53 12.19
N GLN A 2 10.66 -29.26 11.88
CA GLN A 2 11.03 -28.03 11.17
C GLN A 2 10.68 -28.23 9.69
N ASN A 3 9.71 -27.46 9.19
CA ASN A 3 9.42 -27.42 7.76
C ASN A 3 10.55 -26.67 7.05
N THR A 4 11.26 -27.31 6.13
CA THR A 4 12.39 -26.72 5.40
C THR A 4 11.96 -25.70 4.33
N ASN A 5 10.66 -25.55 4.09
CA ASN A 5 10.06 -24.63 3.12
C ASN A 5 9.39 -23.40 3.77
N LEU A 6 9.53 -23.22 5.09
CA LEU A 6 8.98 -22.08 5.81
C LEU A 6 10.08 -21.42 6.64
N SER A 7 10.26 -20.12 6.45
CA SER A 7 11.14 -19.29 7.28
C SER A 7 10.35 -18.08 7.75
N ILE A 8 10.50 -17.76 9.04
CA ILE A 8 9.82 -16.63 9.67
C ILE A 8 10.90 -15.69 10.21
N TYR A 9 10.84 -14.43 9.82
CA TYR A 9 11.75 -13.38 10.25
C TYR A 9 10.95 -12.24 10.87
N PHE A 10 11.47 -11.70 11.97
CA PHE A 10 10.96 -10.47 12.56
C PHE A 10 11.92 -9.34 12.24
N ILE A 11 11.40 -8.24 11.70
CA ILE A 11 12.19 -7.08 11.31
C ILE A 11 11.80 -5.92 12.24
N ASP A 12 12.78 -5.41 12.98
CA ASP A 12 12.58 -4.21 13.78
C ASP A 12 12.65 -2.97 12.88
N ILE A 13 11.51 -2.29 12.76
CA ILE A 13 11.36 -1.10 11.92
C ILE A 13 11.80 0.19 12.63
N ARG A 14 11.91 0.18 13.96
CA ARG A 14 12.23 1.40 14.75
C ARG A 14 13.51 2.11 14.28
N PRO A 15 14.62 1.41 13.96
CA PRO A 15 15.82 2.06 13.44
C PRO A 15 15.59 2.79 12.11
N LYS A 16 14.69 2.29 11.26
CA LYS A 16 14.34 2.95 9.98
C LYS A 16 13.44 4.16 10.21
N LEU A 17 12.50 4.08 11.17
CA LEU A 17 11.62 5.19 11.53
C LEU A 17 12.37 6.35 12.17
N ALA A 18 13.47 6.09 12.88
CA ALA A 18 14.25 7.13 13.57
C ALA A 18 14.79 8.23 12.63
N SER A 19 14.87 7.97 11.33
CA SER A 19 15.29 8.94 10.31
C SER A 19 14.15 9.83 9.80
N TYR A 20 12.91 9.64 10.28
CA TYR A 20 11.72 10.32 9.78
C TYR A 20 10.92 10.97 10.93
N ASP A 21 10.26 12.08 10.61
CA ASP A 21 9.26 12.66 11.51
C ASP A 21 8.03 11.77 11.57
N THR A 22 7.89 11.05 12.68
CA THR A 22 6.80 10.08 12.88
C THR A 22 5.42 10.72 12.96
N SER A 23 5.33 12.02 13.22
CA SER A 23 4.05 12.75 13.23
C SER A 23 3.40 12.83 11.84
N LEU A 24 4.18 12.65 10.76
CA LEU A 24 3.67 12.57 9.39
C LEU A 24 2.82 11.31 9.16
N PHE A 25 3.02 10.26 9.96
CA PHE A 25 2.33 8.98 9.82
C PHE A 25 1.07 8.87 10.72
N THR A 26 0.72 9.92 11.45
CA THR A 26 -0.46 9.94 12.33
C THR A 26 -1.57 10.82 11.74
N LEU A 27 -2.08 10.42 10.57
CA LEU A 27 -3.06 11.23 9.82
C LEU A 27 -4.47 11.26 10.46
N ASN A 28 -4.89 10.20 11.15
CA ASN A 28 -6.15 10.15 11.89
C ASN A 28 -6.13 9.07 12.99
N TYR A 29 -7.08 9.10 13.93
CA TYR A 29 -7.13 8.18 15.08
C TYR A 29 -7.26 6.69 14.70
N TYR A 30 -7.78 6.39 13.51
CA TYR A 30 -8.03 5.02 13.05
C TYR A 30 -6.85 4.41 12.29
N LEU A 31 -5.92 5.23 11.79
CA LEU A 31 -4.77 4.79 11.00
C LEU A 31 -3.50 4.94 11.81
N THR A 32 -3.00 3.81 12.30
CA THR A 32 -1.78 3.78 13.11
C THR A 32 -0.53 3.85 12.23
N ILE A 33 0.62 4.16 12.83
CA ILE A 33 1.91 4.27 12.13
C ILE A 33 2.28 2.95 11.41
N GLU A 34 1.87 1.82 11.95
CA GLU A 34 2.12 0.48 11.41
C GLU A 34 1.52 0.30 10.01
N ALA A 35 0.42 0.99 9.69
CA ALA A 35 -0.15 0.97 8.35
C ALA A 35 0.83 1.51 7.30
N TYR A 36 1.75 2.41 7.67
CA TYR A 36 2.76 2.98 6.78
C TYR A 36 4.00 2.12 6.61
N TYR A 37 4.17 1.05 7.40
CA TYR A 37 5.33 0.17 7.27
C TYR A 37 5.41 -0.49 5.88
N ARG A 38 4.27 -0.63 5.19
CA ARG A 38 4.23 -1.12 3.80
C ARG A 38 5.02 -0.24 2.82
N LEU A 39 5.17 1.06 3.09
CA LEU A 39 5.99 1.95 2.27
C LEU A 39 7.49 1.62 2.34
N PHE A 40 7.93 0.96 3.42
CA PHE A 40 9.33 0.54 3.60
C PHE A 40 9.66 -0.77 2.89
N ILE A 41 8.67 -1.50 2.33
CA ILE A 41 8.87 -2.81 1.69
C ILE A 41 10.02 -2.78 0.65
N PRO A 42 10.06 -1.83 -0.31
CA PRO A 42 11.16 -1.78 -1.28
C PRO A 42 12.54 -1.56 -0.64
N GLN A 43 12.61 -0.81 0.47
CA GLN A 43 13.84 -0.54 1.20
C GLN A 43 14.27 -1.68 2.13
N ILE A 44 13.34 -2.51 2.59
CA ILE A 44 13.61 -3.67 3.45
C ILE A 44 14.05 -4.86 2.60
N PHE A 45 13.34 -5.11 1.49
CA PHE A 45 13.52 -6.30 0.66
C PHE A 45 14.24 -5.98 -0.65
N GLN A 46 15.32 -5.20 -0.59
CA GLN A 46 16.03 -4.67 -1.77
C GLN A 46 16.55 -5.73 -2.74
N THR A 47 16.85 -6.94 -2.24
CA THR A 47 17.37 -8.06 -3.04
C THR A 47 16.28 -8.91 -3.66
N PHE A 48 15.01 -8.73 -3.25
CA PHE A 48 13.89 -9.47 -3.79
C PHE A 48 13.38 -8.82 -5.07
N GLU A 49 12.90 -9.62 -6.02
CA GLU A 49 12.26 -9.12 -7.24
C GLU A 49 10.78 -8.82 -7.03
N LYS A 50 10.12 -9.62 -6.19
CA LYS A 50 8.68 -9.56 -5.95
C LYS A 50 8.36 -9.89 -4.48
N VAL A 51 7.46 -9.12 -3.88
CA VAL A 51 6.99 -9.33 -2.49
C VAL A 51 5.47 -9.28 -2.44
N LEU A 52 4.86 -10.30 -1.85
CA LEU A 52 3.43 -10.30 -1.53
C LEU A 52 3.24 -9.77 -0.10
N TYR A 53 2.54 -8.65 0.02
CA TYR A 53 2.13 -8.03 1.28
C TYR A 53 0.69 -8.38 1.60
N VAL A 54 0.41 -8.59 2.88
CA VAL A 54 -0.89 -8.96 3.41
C VAL A 54 -1.09 -8.26 4.76
N ASP A 55 -2.24 -7.62 4.96
CA ASP A 55 -2.67 -7.14 6.28
C ASP A 55 -2.85 -8.32 7.24
N CYS A 56 -2.69 -8.07 8.55
CA CYS A 56 -2.69 -9.11 9.57
C CYS A 56 -4.07 -9.71 9.86
N ASP A 57 -5.14 -9.14 9.31
CA ASP A 57 -6.54 -9.53 9.49
C ASP A 57 -7.09 -10.35 8.30
N ILE A 58 -6.22 -10.83 7.40
CA ILE A 58 -6.58 -11.66 6.25
C ILE A 58 -6.36 -13.15 6.55
N THR A 59 -7.28 -14.00 6.11
CA THR A 59 -7.11 -15.45 6.06
C THR A 59 -7.25 -15.98 4.64
N PHE A 60 -6.37 -16.90 4.25
CA PHE A 60 -6.36 -17.48 2.91
C PHE A 60 -7.16 -18.78 2.88
N ARG A 61 -8.02 -18.93 1.86
CA ARG A 61 -8.83 -20.14 1.63
C ARG A 61 -8.34 -20.97 0.43
N LYS A 62 -7.23 -20.57 -0.17
CA LYS A 62 -6.58 -21.18 -1.35
C LYS A 62 -5.06 -21.03 -1.22
N ASP A 63 -4.33 -21.67 -2.12
CA ASP A 63 -2.87 -21.53 -2.17
C ASP A 63 -2.48 -20.08 -2.48
N ILE A 64 -1.73 -19.46 -1.57
CA ILE A 64 -1.25 -18.09 -1.70
C ILE A 64 -0.22 -17.94 -2.83
N ALA A 65 0.43 -19.03 -3.24
CA ALA A 65 1.38 -19.02 -4.35
C ALA A 65 0.71 -18.59 -5.66
N GLU A 66 -0.58 -18.87 -5.87
CA GLU A 66 -1.33 -18.42 -7.05
C GLU A 66 -1.25 -16.89 -7.20
N LEU A 67 -1.37 -16.15 -6.09
CA LEU A 67 -1.26 -14.68 -6.10
C LEU A 67 0.15 -14.25 -6.48
N TYR A 68 1.19 -14.88 -5.92
CA TYR A 68 2.59 -14.53 -6.20
C TYR A 68 2.97 -14.72 -7.69
N HIS A 69 2.37 -15.71 -8.35
CA HIS A 69 2.59 -16.01 -9.77
C HIS A 69 1.79 -15.13 -10.73
N THR A 70 1.01 -14.17 -10.24
CA THR A 70 0.36 -13.14 -11.07
C THR A 70 1.39 -12.48 -12.00
N ASN A 71 1.04 -12.33 -13.28
CA ASN A 71 1.87 -11.62 -14.25
C ASN A 71 1.94 -10.13 -13.85
N MET A 72 3.17 -9.64 -13.71
CA MET A 72 3.50 -8.31 -13.21
C MET A 72 4.33 -7.49 -14.21
N GLU A 73 4.51 -7.98 -15.45
CA GLU A 73 5.45 -7.45 -16.47
C GLU A 73 5.67 -5.93 -16.38
N ASP A 74 4.63 -5.15 -16.68
CA ASP A 74 4.70 -3.68 -16.75
C ASP A 74 4.05 -3.00 -15.54
N PHE A 75 3.64 -3.76 -14.52
CA PHE A 75 2.90 -3.25 -13.37
C PHE A 75 3.80 -3.15 -12.14
N LEU A 76 3.84 -1.97 -11.51
CA LEU A 76 4.57 -1.74 -10.26
C LEU A 76 3.95 -2.51 -9.09
N VAL A 77 2.60 -2.59 -9.08
CA VAL A 77 1.81 -3.24 -8.03
C VAL A 77 0.59 -3.92 -8.66
N ALA A 78 0.22 -5.09 -8.14
CA ALA A 78 -1.11 -5.67 -8.32
C ALA A 78 -1.83 -5.70 -6.98
N ALA A 79 -3.10 -5.30 -6.98
CA ALA A 79 -3.93 -5.20 -5.79
C ALA A 79 -5.40 -5.43 -6.15
N VAL A 80 -6.25 -5.57 -5.14
CA VAL A 80 -7.69 -5.77 -5.31
C VAL A 80 -8.39 -4.41 -5.34
N ARG A 81 -9.29 -4.19 -6.30
CA ARG A 81 -10.14 -2.99 -6.35
C ARG A 81 -10.91 -2.77 -5.05
N ASP A 82 -10.96 -1.54 -4.55
CA ASP A 82 -11.80 -1.20 -3.40
C ASP A 82 -13.24 -0.94 -3.85
N VAL A 83 -14.03 -2.01 -3.92
CA VAL A 83 -15.42 -1.94 -4.39
C VAL A 83 -16.25 -0.98 -3.53
N GLY A 84 -15.98 -0.88 -2.23
CA GLY A 84 -16.71 0.02 -1.33
C GLY A 84 -16.52 1.48 -1.72
N LEU A 85 -15.26 1.89 -1.92
CA LEU A 85 -14.96 3.24 -2.38
C LEU A 85 -15.47 3.49 -3.79
N ILE A 86 -15.27 2.56 -4.72
CA ILE A 86 -15.73 2.68 -6.10
C ILE A 86 -17.25 2.89 -6.17
N LEU A 87 -18.04 2.14 -5.38
CA LEU A 87 -19.49 2.30 -5.30
C LEU A 87 -19.89 3.68 -4.74
N ASN A 88 -19.15 4.23 -3.77
CA ASN A 88 -19.41 5.57 -3.26
C ASN A 88 -19.20 6.65 -4.34
N VAL A 89 -18.27 6.45 -5.27
CA VAL A 89 -17.92 7.40 -6.34
C VAL A 89 -18.83 7.28 -7.56
N GLN A 90 -19.08 6.04 -8.02
CA GLN A 90 -19.71 5.75 -9.30
C GLN A 90 -21.22 5.48 -9.20
N VAL A 91 -21.71 4.99 -8.05
CA VAL A 91 -23.13 4.60 -7.89
C VAL A 91 -23.87 5.55 -6.96
N ARG A 92 -23.28 5.85 -5.81
CA ARG A 92 -23.88 6.76 -4.82
C ARG A 92 -23.53 8.23 -5.07
N GLU A 93 -22.57 8.48 -5.95
CA GLU A 93 -22.13 9.81 -6.38
C GLU A 93 -21.83 10.75 -5.19
N LEU A 94 -21.22 10.22 -4.14
CA LEU A 94 -20.91 11.00 -2.94
C LEU A 94 -19.77 11.97 -3.23
N GLU A 95 -20.07 13.27 -3.21
CA GLU A 95 -19.15 14.33 -3.64
C GLU A 95 -17.78 14.25 -2.97
N MET A 96 -17.74 14.04 -1.65
CA MET A 96 -16.49 13.92 -0.90
C MET A 96 -15.54 12.84 -1.46
N TYR A 97 -16.07 11.70 -1.91
CA TYR A 97 -15.27 10.62 -2.48
C TYR A 97 -14.86 10.94 -3.92
N ARG A 98 -15.72 11.63 -4.67
CA ARG A 98 -15.42 12.08 -6.04
C ARG A 98 -14.29 13.11 -6.05
N THR A 99 -14.37 14.14 -5.20
CA THR A 99 -13.29 15.13 -5.00
C THR A 99 -11.98 14.45 -4.60
N TYR A 100 -12.05 13.48 -3.68
CA TYR A 100 -10.85 12.74 -3.27
C TYR A 100 -10.23 11.96 -4.44
N ILE A 101 -11.03 11.26 -5.24
CA ILE A 101 -10.50 10.44 -6.34
C ILE A 101 -9.97 11.28 -7.50
N TYR A 102 -10.76 12.25 -7.96
CA TYR A 102 -10.46 12.98 -9.20
C TYR A 102 -9.59 14.21 -8.98
N GLU A 103 -9.70 14.90 -7.84
CA GLU A 103 -8.94 16.13 -7.58
C GLU A 103 -7.74 15.89 -6.66
N THR A 104 -7.93 15.09 -5.60
CA THR A 104 -6.85 14.82 -4.63
C THR A 104 -5.88 13.76 -5.12
N LEU A 105 -6.39 12.59 -5.53
CA LEU A 105 -5.56 11.50 -6.05
C LEU A 105 -5.29 11.61 -7.55
N GLN A 106 -6.05 12.44 -8.26
CA GLN A 106 -5.89 12.67 -9.70
C GLN A 106 -6.00 11.40 -10.55
N LEU A 107 -6.81 10.43 -10.10
CA LEU A 107 -7.12 9.25 -10.89
C LEU A 107 -8.10 9.64 -12.00
N SER A 108 -7.84 9.18 -13.23
CA SER A 108 -8.78 9.41 -14.35
C SER A 108 -10.01 8.51 -14.27
N ASP A 109 -9.89 7.35 -13.62
CA ASP A 109 -11.01 6.43 -13.37
C ASP A 109 -10.98 5.98 -11.90
N ALA A 110 -12.13 6.10 -11.22
CA ALA A 110 -12.30 5.59 -9.87
C ALA A 110 -12.07 4.07 -9.77
N SER A 111 -12.27 3.33 -10.86
CA SER A 111 -12.08 1.87 -10.91
C SER A 111 -10.61 1.44 -10.76
N ASP A 112 -9.68 2.39 -10.88
CA ASP A 112 -8.25 2.21 -10.62
C ASP A 112 -7.90 2.32 -9.13
N TYR A 113 -8.83 2.77 -8.28
CA TYR A 113 -8.62 2.79 -6.84
C TYR A 113 -8.66 1.37 -6.27
N PHE A 114 -7.65 1.03 -5.47
CA PHE A 114 -7.48 -0.31 -4.91
C PHE A 114 -7.36 -0.27 -3.39
N ASN A 115 -7.77 -1.39 -2.77
CA ASN A 115 -7.54 -1.65 -1.37
C ASN A 115 -6.07 -2.04 -1.14
N SER A 116 -5.47 -1.50 -0.09
CA SER A 116 -4.04 -1.70 0.19
C SER A 116 -3.73 -2.93 1.03
N GLY A 117 -4.73 -3.70 1.48
CA GLY A 117 -4.53 -4.82 2.41
C GLY A 117 -3.97 -6.09 1.80
N LEU A 118 -4.00 -6.22 0.47
CA LEU A 118 -3.35 -7.31 -0.26
C LEU A 118 -2.69 -6.74 -1.50
N MET A 119 -1.36 -6.75 -1.53
CA MET A 119 -0.58 -6.09 -2.58
C MET A 119 0.61 -6.95 -3.00
N LEU A 120 0.77 -7.14 -4.31
CA LEU A 120 1.96 -7.76 -4.90
C LEU A 120 2.86 -6.67 -5.46
N PHE A 121 4.01 -6.47 -4.85
CA PHE A 121 5.00 -5.46 -5.23
C PHE A 121 5.98 -6.03 -6.26
N ASN A 122 6.17 -5.34 -7.38
CA ASN A 122 7.23 -5.60 -8.35
C ASN A 122 8.45 -4.73 -8.01
N LEU A 123 9.28 -5.23 -7.10
CA LEU A 123 10.46 -4.51 -6.61
C LEU A 123 11.54 -4.36 -7.67
N ARG A 124 11.64 -5.31 -8.61
CA ARG A 124 12.53 -5.19 -9.77
C ARG A 124 12.17 -3.95 -10.59
N LEU A 125 10.90 -3.82 -11.01
CA LEU A 125 10.45 -2.69 -11.82
C LEU A 125 10.53 -1.37 -11.05
N MET A 126 10.23 -1.36 -9.75
CA MET A 126 10.40 -0.16 -8.91
C MET A 126 11.85 0.34 -8.91
N ARG A 127 12.84 -0.57 -8.83
CA ARG A 127 14.27 -0.21 -8.91
C ARG A 127 14.65 0.29 -10.31
N GLU A 128 14.21 -0.39 -11.37
CA GLU A 128 14.45 0.03 -12.76
C GLU A 128 13.88 1.42 -13.06
N ALA A 129 12.73 1.75 -12.46
CA ALA A 129 12.08 3.05 -12.56
C ALA A 129 12.68 4.12 -11.62
N ASN A 130 13.69 3.80 -10.81
CA ASN A 130 14.21 4.65 -9.73
C ASN A 130 13.11 5.19 -8.79
N LEU A 131 12.10 4.37 -8.52
CA LEU A 131 10.96 4.74 -7.68
C LEU A 131 11.29 4.47 -6.20
N ASP A 132 11.42 5.54 -5.42
CA ASP A 132 11.46 5.47 -3.95
C ASP A 132 10.04 5.66 -3.39
N LEU A 133 9.38 4.53 -3.12
CA LEU A 133 8.00 4.50 -2.61
C LEU A 133 7.85 5.24 -1.28
N LEU A 134 8.85 5.14 -0.40
CA LEU A 134 8.79 5.77 0.91
C LEU A 134 8.89 7.29 0.78
N GLN A 135 9.84 7.78 -0.03
CA GLN A 135 10.00 9.21 -0.26
C GLN A 135 8.79 9.81 -0.98
N LEU A 136 8.23 9.10 -1.96
CA LEU A 136 7.00 9.51 -2.62
C LEU A 136 5.84 9.61 -1.62
N GLY A 137 5.66 8.59 -0.78
CA GLY A 137 4.63 8.57 0.26
C GLY A 137 4.79 9.72 1.25
N ILE A 138 6.00 9.95 1.76
CA ILE A 138 6.30 11.07 2.68
C ILE A 138 6.01 12.41 2.00
N GLY A 139 6.41 12.60 0.75
CA GLY A 139 6.12 13.84 0.01
C GLY A 139 4.63 14.11 -0.14
N LEU A 140 3.81 13.07 -0.31
CA LEU A 140 2.35 13.18 -0.36
C LEU A 140 1.75 13.53 1.02
N LEU A 141 2.29 12.94 2.10
CA LEU A 141 1.87 13.24 3.48
C LEU A 141 2.20 14.70 3.86
N GLN A 142 3.41 15.16 3.53
CA GLN A 142 3.86 16.53 3.82
C GLN A 142 3.07 17.60 3.06
N LYS A 143 2.61 17.30 1.84
CA LYS A 143 1.73 18.19 1.07
C LYS A 143 0.36 18.36 1.71
N GLY A 144 0.06 17.64 2.79
CA GLY A 144 -1.22 17.72 3.48
C GLY A 144 -2.34 17.37 2.54
N ILE A 145 -2.16 16.35 1.68
CA ILE A 145 -3.28 15.72 0.99
C ILE A 145 -4.33 15.48 2.08
N LYS A 146 -5.40 16.26 2.03
CA LYS A 146 -6.49 16.22 2.99
C LYS A 146 -7.09 14.84 2.83
N THR A 147 -6.60 13.90 3.63
CA THR A 147 -7.20 12.58 3.66
C THR A 147 -8.62 12.74 4.15
N LEU A 148 -9.48 11.85 3.69
CA LEU A 148 -10.94 11.86 3.78
C LEU A 148 -11.53 12.05 5.20
N TYR A 149 -10.69 12.14 6.22
CA TYR A 149 -11.01 12.06 7.64
C TYR A 149 -10.65 13.33 8.44
N SER A 150 -10.22 14.42 7.80
CA SER A 150 -9.80 15.64 8.54
C SER A 150 -10.94 16.43 9.19
N HIS A 151 -12.20 16.00 9.06
CA HIS A 151 -13.35 16.68 9.63
C HIS A 151 -14.39 15.68 10.17
N PHE A 152 -14.11 15.11 11.34
CA PHE A 152 -15.12 14.72 12.32
C PHE A 152 -14.80 15.43 13.64
#